data_AF-A0A4W5JIX3-F1
#
_entry.id   AF-A0A4W5JIX3-F1
#
_cell.length_a   1.000
_cell.length_b   1.000
_cell.length_c   1.000
_cell.angle_alpha   90.00
_cell.angle_beta   90.00
_cell.angle_gamma   90.00
#
_symmetry.space_group_name_H-M   'P 1'
#
loop_
_entity.id
_entity.type
_entity.pdbx_description
1 polymer ?
#
loop_
_entity_poly.entity_id
_entity_poly.type
_entity_poly.pdbx_seq_one_letter_code
_entity_poly.pdbx_strand_id
1 'polypeptide(L)'
;VIYPFHFHWTETFILNLPLSPSLSPSLSRLQEECKQILARQKSNSQSDSHDDEVSPPLPNPVVKARRRRGGVSAEVYTEEDAVSYVRKVIPKDYKTMTALAKAISKNVLFAHLDDNERR
;
A
#
# COMPACT_ATOMS: atom_id res chain seq x y z
N VAL A 1 4.39 27.85 37.51
CA VAL A 1 4.09 26.41 37.53
C VAL A 1 3.81 25.99 36.10
N ILE A 2 4.79 25.39 35.43
CA ILE A 2 4.68 24.92 34.04
C ILE A 2 4.54 23.40 34.12
N TYR A 3 3.42 22.86 33.67
CA TYR A 3 3.23 21.41 33.54
C TYR A 3 3.99 20.90 32.31
N PRO A 4 4.83 19.85 32.41
CA PRO A 4 5.34 19.17 31.24
C PRO A 4 4.36 18.03 30.88
N PHE A 5 3.53 18.22 29.85
CA PHE A 5 2.82 17.12 29.22
C PHE A 5 3.76 16.45 28.21
N HIS A 6 4.39 15.34 28.64
CA HIS A 6 5.09 14.41 27.74
C HIS A 6 4.05 13.68 26.86
N PHE A 7 4.00 14.01 25.57
CA PHE A 7 3.22 13.28 24.57
C PHE A 7 4.06 12.11 24.03
N HIS A 8 3.80 10.89 24.48
CA HIS A 8 4.52 9.67 24.11
C HIS A 8 3.63 8.71 23.30
N TRP A 9 3.02 9.19 22.20
CA TRP A 9 2.02 8.40 21.46
C TRP A 9 2.16 8.43 19.93
N THR A 10 3.33 8.75 19.38
CA THR A 10 3.54 8.75 17.92
C THR A 10 4.27 7.51 17.38
N GLU A 11 4.72 6.57 18.22
CA GLU A 11 5.62 5.50 17.77
C GLU A 11 4.98 4.12 17.49
N THR A 12 3.68 3.92 17.73
CA THR A 12 3.06 2.58 17.63
C THR A 12 2.06 2.39 16.49
N PHE A 13 1.88 3.36 15.59
CA PHE A 13 0.73 3.32 14.66
C PHE A 13 0.96 2.77 13.24
N ILE A 14 2.17 2.31 12.88
CA ILE A 14 2.47 1.79 11.52
C ILE A 14 2.77 0.27 11.53
N LEU A 15 2.84 -0.40 12.68
CA LEU A 15 3.31 -1.80 12.77
C LEU A 15 2.21 -2.87 12.67
N ASN A 16 0.93 -2.50 12.59
CA ASN A 16 -0.19 -3.44 12.43
C ASN A 16 -0.85 -3.39 11.04
N LEU A 17 -0.15 -2.85 10.05
CA LEU A 17 -0.46 -3.05 8.62
C LEU A 17 0.48 -4.14 8.09
N PRO A 18 0.03 -5.09 7.24
CA PRO A 18 0.86 -6.20 6.75
C PRO A 18 2.26 -5.73 6.36
N LEU A 19 3.28 -6.35 7.00
CA LEU A 19 4.71 -6.01 6.91
C LEU A 19 5.13 -5.66 5.48
N SER A 20 5.56 -4.41 5.27
CA SER A 20 6.30 -4.02 4.07
C SER A 20 7.78 -4.43 4.22
N PRO A 21 8.36 -5.22 3.30
CA PRO A 21 9.75 -5.70 3.40
C PRO A 21 10.82 -4.62 3.08
N SER A 22 10.50 -3.33 3.16
CA SER A 22 11.32 -2.25 2.60
C SER A 22 12.34 -1.61 3.56
N LEU A 23 12.66 -2.23 4.69
CA LEU A 23 13.65 -1.70 5.65
C LEU A 23 15.11 -2.03 5.27
N SER A 24 15.35 -2.78 4.20
CA SER A 24 16.70 -3.18 3.78
C SER A 24 17.61 -2.06 3.23
N PRO A 25 17.14 -1.00 2.52
CA PRO A 25 18.06 -0.05 1.90
C PRO A 25 18.65 0.98 2.87
N SER A 26 17.98 1.26 3.99
CA SER A 26 18.43 2.28 4.95
C SER A 26 19.47 1.73 5.92
N LEU A 27 19.36 0.45 6.29
CA LEU A 27 20.28 -0.18 7.23
C LEU A 27 21.66 -0.45 6.59
N SER A 28 21.68 -0.84 5.31
CA SER A 28 22.93 -1.03 4.56
C SER A 28 23.71 0.27 4.39
N ARG A 29 23.04 1.40 4.13
CA ARG A 29 23.68 2.72 4.04
C ARG A 29 24.30 3.17 5.37
N LEU A 30 23.59 2.96 6.48
CA LEU A 30 24.11 3.30 7.81
C LEU A 30 25.29 2.38 8.22
N GLN A 31 25.24 1.11 7.82
CA GLN A 31 26.32 0.16 8.10
C GLN A 31 27.58 0.46 7.27
N GLU A 32 27.41 0.91 6.03
CA GLU A 32 28.50 1.35 5.15
C GLU A 32 29.15 2.65 5.65
N GLU A 33 28.35 3.62 6.12
CA GLU A 33 28.88 4.84 6.78
C GLU A 33 29.68 4.50 8.05
N CYS A 34 29.18 3.60 8.90
CA CYS A 34 29.90 3.16 10.09
C CYS A 34 31.24 2.49 9.76
N LYS A 35 31.30 1.65 8.71
CA LYS A 35 32.55 1.02 8.25
C LYS A 35 33.54 2.05 7.71
N GLN A 36 33.08 3.03 6.93
CA GLN A 36 33.93 4.09 6.39
C GLN A 36 34.51 5.01 7.48
N ILE A 37 33.70 5.35 8.49
CA ILE A 37 34.14 6.16 9.63
C ILE A 37 35.19 5.38 10.45
N LEU A 38 34.99 4.08 10.66
CA LEU A 38 35.95 3.23 11.38
C LEU A 38 37.25 3.03 10.58
N ALA A 39 37.17 2.89 9.25
CA ALA A 39 38.33 2.77 8.37
C ALA A 39 39.18 4.05 8.35
N ARG A 40 38.55 5.23 8.33
CA ARG A 40 39.23 6.53 8.46
C ARG A 40 39.90 6.72 9.82
N GLN A 41 39.32 6.18 10.90
CA GLN A 41 39.94 6.21 12.22
C GLN A 41 41.14 5.25 12.32
N LYS A 42 41.10 4.14 11.56
CA LYS A 42 42.16 3.12 11.54
C LYS A 42 43.34 3.48 10.64
N SER A 43 43.15 4.38 9.66
CA SER A 43 44.22 4.84 8.76
C SER A 43 45.15 5.90 9.36
N ASN A 44 44.96 6.30 10.62
CA ASN A 44 45.91 7.17 11.33
C ASN A 44 47.08 6.39 11.98
N SER A 45 47.12 5.06 11.78
CA SER A 45 48.19 4.16 12.25
C SER A 45 48.40 3.01 11.26
N GLN A 46 49.41 3.13 10.40
CA GLN A 46 50.22 2.05 9.80
C GLN A 46 49.56 0.87 9.03
N SER A 47 49.93 0.78 7.74
CA SER A 47 50.41 -0.39 6.95
C SER A 47 49.50 -1.61 6.63
N ASP A 48 49.42 -1.86 5.31
CA ASP A 48 49.69 -3.12 4.57
C ASP A 48 48.64 -4.24 4.45
N SER A 49 48.57 -4.76 3.21
CA SER A 49 48.12 -6.08 2.73
C SER A 49 46.71 -6.59 3.09
N HIS A 50 45.86 -6.81 2.07
CA HIS A 50 45.29 -8.15 1.76
C HIS A 50 44.38 -8.11 0.51
N ASP A 51 44.48 -9.18 -0.27
CA ASP A 51 43.79 -9.56 -1.51
C ASP A 51 42.39 -10.11 -1.20
N ASP A 52 41.32 -9.54 -1.76
CA ASP A 52 39.97 -10.08 -1.60
C ASP A 52 39.16 -9.93 -2.90
N GLU A 53 39.24 -10.99 -3.73
CA GLU A 53 38.12 -11.65 -4.43
C GLU A 53 36.91 -10.74 -4.77
N VAL A 54 36.92 -10.21 -6.01
CA VAL A 54 35.76 -9.53 -6.61
C VAL A 54 34.68 -10.56 -6.93
N SER A 55 33.81 -10.83 -5.97
CA SER A 55 32.53 -11.50 -6.25
C SER A 55 31.73 -10.67 -7.26
N PRO A 56 31.23 -11.27 -8.37
CA PRO A 56 30.51 -10.51 -9.39
C PRO A 56 29.20 -9.95 -8.80
N PRO A 57 28.81 -8.72 -9.16
CA PRO A 57 27.60 -8.10 -8.64
C PRO A 57 26.37 -8.91 -9.04
N LEU A 58 25.59 -9.34 -8.03
CA LEU A 58 24.33 -10.04 -8.23
C LEU A 58 23.37 -9.16 -9.07
N PRO A 59 22.63 -9.74 -10.02
CA PRO A 59 21.70 -8.98 -10.85
C PRO A 59 20.58 -8.40 -9.98
N ASN A 60 20.67 -7.10 -9.68
CA ASN A 60 19.66 -6.39 -8.90
C ASN A 60 18.31 -6.47 -9.64
N PRO A 61 17.25 -7.05 -9.05
CA PRO A 61 15.92 -6.97 -9.64
C PRO A 61 15.53 -5.50 -9.71
N VAL A 62 15.24 -5.02 -10.92
CA VAL A 62 14.90 -3.62 -11.21
C VAL A 62 13.85 -3.15 -10.21
N VAL A 63 14.25 -2.24 -9.31
CA VAL A 63 13.38 -1.62 -8.32
C VAL A 63 12.31 -0.87 -9.09
N LYS A 64 11.09 -1.43 -9.18
CA LYS A 64 9.95 -0.75 -9.79
C LYS A 64 9.65 0.49 -8.96
N ALA A 65 10.12 1.65 -9.42
CA ALA A 65 9.84 2.92 -8.79
C ALA A 65 8.32 3.09 -8.62
N ARG A 66 7.90 3.63 -7.47
CA ARG A 66 6.49 3.83 -7.14
C ARG A 66 5.85 4.74 -8.20
N ARG A 67 4.95 4.18 -9.00
CA ARG A 67 4.22 4.93 -10.03
C ARG A 67 3.19 5.87 -9.38
N ARG A 68 3.15 7.13 -9.82
CA ARG A 68 2.05 8.06 -9.49
C ARG A 68 0.73 7.48 -10.03
N ARG A 69 -0.32 7.45 -9.22
CA ARG A 69 -1.66 7.01 -9.65
C ARG A 69 -2.43 8.21 -10.20
N GLY A 70 -3.04 8.06 -11.38
CA GLY A 70 -4.02 9.01 -11.89
C GLY A 70 -5.40 8.75 -11.30
N GLY A 71 -6.23 9.78 -11.21
CA GLY A 71 -7.64 9.64 -10.85
C GLY A 71 -8.51 9.18 -12.03
N VAL A 72 -9.73 8.74 -11.74
CA VAL A 72 -10.77 8.38 -12.73
C VAL A 72 -12.04 9.13 -12.37
N SER A 73 -12.76 9.63 -13.37
CA SER A 73 -14.03 10.35 -13.22
C SER A 73 -15.12 9.70 -14.06
N ALA A 74 -16.32 9.61 -13.50
CA ALA A 74 -17.52 9.20 -14.22
C ALA A 74 -18.25 10.43 -14.79
N GLU A 75 -19.31 10.19 -15.55
CA GLU A 75 -20.22 11.24 -16.03
C GLU A 75 -21.00 11.90 -14.88
N VAL A 76 -21.48 13.13 -15.13
CA VAL A 76 -22.31 13.86 -14.19
C VAL A 76 -23.76 13.44 -14.44
N TYR A 77 -24.41 12.89 -13.43
CA TYR A 77 -25.85 12.66 -13.45
C TYR A 77 -26.58 13.94 -13.02
N THR A 78 -27.56 14.35 -13.83
CA THR A 78 -28.47 15.45 -13.53
C THR A 78 -29.76 14.93 -12.90
N GLU A 79 -30.58 15.81 -12.32
CA GLU A 79 -31.86 15.41 -11.71
C GLU A 79 -32.83 14.93 -12.78
N GLU A 80 -32.75 15.51 -13.97
CA GLU A 80 -33.53 15.14 -15.14
C GLU A 80 -33.20 13.71 -15.60
N ASP A 81 -31.95 13.28 -15.51
CA ASP A 81 -31.53 11.91 -15.85
C ASP A 81 -32.15 10.88 -14.91
N ALA A 82 -32.19 11.19 -13.61
CA ALA A 82 -32.77 10.30 -12.60
C ALA A 82 -34.29 10.16 -12.79
N VAL A 83 -34.99 11.27 -13.07
CA VAL A 83 -36.45 11.28 -13.24
C VAL A 83 -36.88 10.67 -14.57
N SER A 84 -36.09 10.87 -15.63
CA SER A 84 -36.38 10.31 -16.96
C SER A 84 -36.02 8.82 -17.11
N TYR A 85 -35.32 8.24 -16.12
CA TYR A 85 -34.89 6.85 -16.18
C TYR A 85 -36.07 5.86 -16.10
N VAL A 86 -36.27 5.11 -17.19
CA VAL A 86 -37.23 4.00 -17.22
C VAL A 86 -36.53 2.69 -16.83
N ARG A 87 -36.79 2.22 -15.62
CA ARG A 87 -36.29 0.93 -15.10
C ARG A 87 -36.65 -0.20 -16.06
N LYS A 88 -35.63 -0.96 -16.49
CA LYS A 88 -35.83 -2.13 -17.34
C LYS A 88 -36.16 -3.34 -16.48
N VAL A 89 -37.34 -3.92 -16.69
CA VAL A 89 -37.77 -5.16 -16.04
C VAL A 89 -37.56 -6.32 -16.99
N ILE A 90 -36.75 -7.29 -16.57
CA ILE A 90 -36.53 -8.54 -17.28
C ILE A 90 -37.04 -9.66 -16.38
N PRO A 91 -38.07 -10.44 -16.77
CA PRO A 91 -38.60 -11.50 -15.94
C PRO A 91 -37.52 -12.53 -15.55
N LYS A 92 -37.42 -12.84 -14.25
CA LYS A 92 -36.50 -13.85 -13.70
C LYS A 92 -37.27 -14.81 -12.82
N ASP A 93 -36.91 -16.08 -12.90
CA ASP A 93 -37.42 -17.10 -11.99
C ASP A 93 -36.88 -16.88 -10.58
N TYR A 94 -37.64 -17.34 -9.57
CA TYR A 94 -37.26 -17.24 -8.16
C TYR A 94 -35.90 -17.88 -7.84
N LYS A 95 -35.63 -19.04 -8.46
CA LYS A 95 -34.34 -19.75 -8.33
C LYS A 95 -33.19 -18.86 -8.80
N THR A 96 -33.38 -18.17 -9.92
CA THR A 96 -32.39 -17.27 -10.51
C THR A 96 -32.19 -16.03 -9.65
N MET A 97 -33.26 -15.38 -9.20
CA MET A 97 -33.17 -14.21 -8.31
C MET A 97 -32.42 -14.53 -7.01
N THR A 98 -32.71 -15.69 -6.40
CA THR A 98 -32.04 -16.15 -5.17
C THR A 98 -30.55 -16.39 -5.39
N ALA A 99 -30.19 -17.04 -6.51
CA ALA A 99 -28.80 -17.28 -6.87
C ALA A 99 -28.03 -15.97 -7.10
N LEU A 100 -28.64 -15.00 -7.78
CA LEU A 100 -28.05 -13.68 -8.01
C LEU A 100 -27.84 -12.92 -6.70
N ALA A 101 -28.85 -12.86 -5.83
CA ALA A 101 -28.76 -12.21 -4.52
C ALA A 101 -27.61 -12.82 -3.69
N LYS A 102 -27.48 -14.15 -3.69
CA LYS A 102 -26.38 -14.83 -3.01
C LYS A 102 -25.02 -14.47 -3.61
N ALA A 103 -24.91 -14.45 -4.94
CA ALA A 103 -23.65 -14.18 -5.64
C ALA A 103 -23.11 -12.76 -5.36
N ILE A 104 -23.99 -11.76 -5.23
CA ILE A 104 -23.60 -10.36 -5.01
C ILE A 104 -23.63 -9.93 -3.54
N SER A 105 -24.07 -10.80 -2.62
CA SER A 105 -24.27 -10.46 -1.19
C SER A 105 -23.05 -9.86 -0.48
N LYS A 106 -21.82 -10.22 -0.90
CA LYS A 106 -20.56 -9.70 -0.34
C LYS A 106 -19.90 -8.63 -1.20
N ASN A 107 -20.47 -8.28 -2.35
CA ASN A 107 -19.91 -7.25 -3.22
C ASN A 107 -20.24 -5.86 -2.63
N VAL A 108 -19.23 -5.01 -2.48
CA VAL A 108 -19.38 -3.67 -1.85
C VAL A 108 -20.41 -2.79 -2.55
N LEU A 109 -20.56 -2.93 -3.87
CA LEU A 109 -21.53 -2.16 -4.66
C LEU A 109 -22.98 -2.55 -4.36
N PHE A 110 -23.21 -3.74 -3.78
CA PHE A 110 -24.54 -4.25 -3.48
C PHE A 110 -24.76 -4.47 -1.98
N ALA A 111 -23.72 -4.41 -1.13
CA ALA A 111 -23.81 -4.72 0.29
C ALA A 111 -24.78 -3.80 1.05
N HIS A 112 -24.96 -2.57 0.57
CA HIS A 112 -25.72 -1.52 1.26
C HIS A 112 -27.06 -1.16 0.61
N LEU A 113 -27.45 -1.85 -0.47
CA LEU A 113 -28.76 -1.63 -1.08
C LEU A 113 -29.87 -2.19 -0.20
N ASP A 114 -31.02 -1.52 -0.17
CA ASP A 114 -32.20 -2.11 0.46
C ASP A 114 -32.84 -3.20 -0.43
N ASP A 115 -33.88 -3.86 0.07
CA ASP A 115 -34.56 -4.93 -0.64
C ASP A 115 -35.31 -4.47 -1.91
N ASN A 116 -35.62 -3.18 -2.01
CA ASN A 116 -36.41 -2.60 -3.10
C ASN A 116 -35.50 -2.14 -4.25
N GLU A 117 -34.31 -1.63 -3.94
CA GLU A 117 -33.24 -1.29 -4.88
C GLU A 117 -32.60 -2.55 -5.49
N ARG A 118 -32.60 -3.65 -4.73
CA ARG A 118 -31.95 -4.91 -5.11
C ARG A 118 -32.81 -5.79 -6.05
N ARG A 119 -34.10 -5.48 -6.22
CA ARG A 119 -35.09 -6.27 -6.99
C ARG A 119 -35.47 -5.63 -8.33
#